data_AF-A0A940R9G5-F1
#
_entry.id   AF-A0A940R9G5-F1
#
_cell.length_a   1.000
_cell.length_b   1.000
_cell.length_c   1.000
_cell.angle_alpha   90.00
_cell.angle_beta   90.00
_cell.angle_gamma   90.00
#
_symmetry.space_group_name_H-M   'P 1'
#
loop_
_entity.id
_entity.type
_entity.pdbx_description
1 polymer ?
#
loop_
_entity_poly.entity_id
_entity_poly.type
_entity_poly.pdbx_seq_one_letter_code
_entity_poly.pdbx_strand_id
1 'polypeptide(L)'
;MDGKFLPGLAILATGLLMACSQASFDLPTTSNDFSQSIAYNNKVDILWVMDNSSSMKQHQDDLSKQIPDMVAKLNSLKMDYHMAVVTSSMGGTNPTGGHLMGAPRYLTSGTANMATLMKDRLVVGQDGSDLERGLMSMEAVLSSSYQANEGKGFLRDDALLVVIALSDEDDKSKSSGAVNYYTNVLDSVKTPWVDGSRSWVFNFIGVLSVTSQCKTFNDYAEAGTTFIGLADTSGGTKDSICSSDLSSAVGNIRARIVQIITDYKLTDTPNVDTIVVTINGQVIPRSSVNGWDYIPSINAVRFFGTAVPASDSSIRVTYKPAGAS
;
A
#
# COMPACT_ATOMS: atom_id res chain seq x y z
N MET A 1 57.25 -73.38 22.72
CA MET A 1 56.65 -73.62 21.40
C MET A 1 56.09 -72.31 20.92
N ASP A 2 56.64 -71.50 20.03
CA ASP A 2 57.89 -71.38 19.28
C ASP A 2 57.89 -69.86 18.96
N GLY A 3 58.87 -69.06 19.36
CA GLY A 3 60.19 -69.04 18.75
C GLY A 3 60.20 -68.18 17.48
N LYS A 4 60.66 -66.92 17.59
CA LYS A 4 61.50 -66.26 16.56
C LYS A 4 62.11 -64.94 17.09
N PHE A 5 63.31 -64.69 16.61
CA PHE A 5 64.44 -63.99 17.23
C PHE A 5 64.91 -62.85 16.28
N LEU A 6 65.20 -61.66 16.82
CA LEU A 6 66.22 -60.63 16.46
C LEU A 6 66.27 -60.01 15.03
N PRO A 7 67.03 -58.90 14.77
CA PRO A 7 67.73 -57.93 15.66
C PRO A 7 67.43 -56.44 15.30
N GLY A 8 68.02 -55.51 16.07
CA GLY A 8 67.82 -54.06 15.97
C GLY A 8 68.67 -53.30 14.94
N LEU A 9 68.47 -51.99 14.90
CA LEU A 9 69.43 -51.01 14.40
C LEU A 9 69.15 -49.63 15.01
N ALA A 10 70.13 -49.07 15.70
CA ALA A 10 70.15 -47.68 16.13
C ALA A 10 70.78 -46.84 15.02
N ILE A 11 70.11 -45.75 14.62
CA ILE A 11 70.72 -44.67 13.81
C ILE A 11 70.35 -43.34 14.46
N LEU A 12 71.40 -42.64 14.89
CA LEU A 12 71.42 -41.25 15.32
C LEU A 12 71.44 -40.37 14.06
N ALA A 13 70.52 -39.41 13.90
CA ALA A 13 70.65 -38.37 12.87
C ALA A 13 69.97 -37.06 13.30
N THR A 14 70.81 -36.16 13.81
CA THR A 14 70.94 -34.73 13.46
C THR A 14 69.69 -33.86 13.31
N GLY A 15 69.65 -32.79 14.11
CA GLY A 15 68.59 -31.79 14.12
C GLY A 15 68.46 -30.98 12.83
N LEU A 16 67.22 -30.60 12.56
CA LEU A 16 66.83 -29.51 11.68
C LEU A 16 65.81 -28.68 12.45
N LEU A 17 66.25 -27.51 12.92
CA LEU A 17 65.39 -26.43 13.38
C LEU A 17 64.62 -25.91 12.15
N MET A 18 63.40 -26.39 11.94
CA MET A 18 62.47 -25.71 11.04
C MET A 18 61.85 -24.53 11.80
N ALA A 19 62.19 -23.34 11.36
CA ALA A 19 61.47 -22.12 11.65
C ALA A 19 60.00 -22.30 11.24
N CYS A 20 59.08 -22.30 12.22
CA CYS A 20 57.68 -22.10 11.92
C CYS A 20 57.49 -20.65 11.48
N SER A 21 57.23 -20.47 10.18
CA SER A 21 56.60 -19.26 9.66
C SER A 21 55.32 -18.99 10.46
N GLN A 22 55.13 -17.74 10.90
CA GLN A 22 53.87 -17.29 11.49
C GLN A 22 52.72 -17.65 10.55
N ALA A 23 51.91 -18.63 10.94
CA ALA A 23 50.61 -18.85 10.34
C ALA A 23 49.74 -17.64 10.73
N SER A 24 49.56 -16.72 9.79
CA SER A 24 48.50 -15.72 9.88
C SER A 24 47.18 -16.48 9.74
N PHE A 25 46.50 -16.72 10.85
CA PHE A 25 45.09 -17.05 10.82
C PHE A 25 44.34 -15.78 10.43
N ASP A 26 44.15 -15.61 9.13
CA ASP A 26 43.14 -14.67 8.66
C ASP A 26 41.79 -15.28 9.05
N LEU A 27 41.09 -14.62 9.98
CA LEU A 27 39.71 -14.98 10.27
C LEU A 27 38.94 -14.81 8.95
N PRO A 28 38.11 -15.79 8.53
CA PRO A 28 37.27 -15.56 7.39
C PRO A 28 36.45 -14.31 7.68
N THR A 29 36.64 -13.27 6.88
CA THR A 29 35.74 -12.12 6.86
C THR A 29 34.38 -12.68 6.49
N THR A 30 33.56 -12.95 7.50
CA THR A 30 32.13 -13.18 7.27
C THR A 30 31.62 -11.90 6.63
N SER A 31 31.49 -11.90 5.30
CA SER A 31 30.68 -10.90 4.63
C SER A 31 29.26 -11.19 5.12
N ASN A 32 28.85 -10.50 6.18
CA ASN A 32 27.47 -10.45 6.58
C ASN A 32 26.77 -9.52 5.59
N ASP A 33 26.74 -9.91 4.32
CA ASP A 33 25.89 -9.27 3.33
C ASP A 33 24.47 -9.73 3.65
N PHE A 34 23.74 -8.89 4.38
CA PHE A 34 22.35 -9.15 4.67
C PHE A 34 21.58 -9.06 3.36
N SER A 35 21.09 -10.19 2.89
CA SER A 35 20.33 -10.34 1.66
C SER A 35 18.89 -10.63 2.02
N GLN A 36 18.01 -9.68 1.77
CA GLN A 36 16.58 -9.92 1.85
C GLN A 36 16.06 -10.20 0.43
N SER A 37 15.31 -11.28 0.29
CA SER A 37 14.52 -11.59 -0.89
C SER A 37 13.09 -11.73 -0.41
N ILE A 38 12.23 -10.82 -0.83
CA ILE A 38 10.83 -10.79 -0.43
C ILE A 38 10.01 -10.76 -1.72
N ALA A 39 9.06 -11.67 -1.83
CA ALA A 39 8.05 -11.63 -2.88
C ALA A 39 7.10 -10.48 -2.58
N TYR A 40 6.89 -9.65 -3.59
CA TYR A 40 6.12 -8.44 -3.53
C TYR A 40 4.62 -8.67 -3.24
N ASN A 41 4.01 -7.91 -2.33
CA ASN A 41 2.56 -7.90 -2.19
C ASN A 41 1.93 -6.95 -3.22
N ASN A 42 1.31 -7.52 -4.26
CA ASN A 42 0.60 -6.77 -5.29
C ASN A 42 -0.92 -6.71 -5.08
N LYS A 43 -1.41 -7.13 -3.92
CA LYS A 43 -2.85 -7.22 -3.65
C LYS A 43 -3.37 -5.92 -3.06
N VAL A 44 -4.44 -5.39 -3.66
CA VAL A 44 -5.04 -4.12 -3.23
C VAL A 44 -6.57 -4.23 -3.25
N ASP A 45 -7.23 -3.87 -2.17
CA ASP A 45 -8.70 -3.78 -2.12
C ASP A 45 -9.09 -2.31 -2.04
N ILE A 46 -9.77 -1.80 -3.07
CA ILE A 46 -10.13 -0.39 -3.19
C ILE A 46 -11.62 -0.22 -2.90
N LEU A 47 -11.94 0.49 -1.82
CA LEU A 47 -13.30 0.87 -1.46
C LEU A 47 -13.53 2.34 -1.78
N TRP A 48 -14.43 2.60 -2.71
CA TRP A 48 -14.92 3.95 -2.99
C TRP A 48 -16.13 4.26 -2.13
N VAL A 49 -16.02 5.28 -1.29
CA VAL A 49 -17.11 5.82 -0.48
C VAL A 49 -17.63 7.05 -1.21
N MET A 50 -18.79 6.90 -1.84
CA MET A 50 -19.35 7.88 -2.76
C MET A 50 -20.48 8.64 -2.08
N ASP A 51 -20.29 9.94 -1.93
CA ASP A 51 -21.38 10.81 -1.61
C ASP A 51 -22.38 10.87 -2.76
N ASN A 52 -23.64 10.59 -2.43
CA ASN A 52 -24.76 10.55 -3.37
C ASN A 52 -25.85 11.56 -3.02
N SER A 53 -25.50 12.63 -2.31
CA SER A 53 -26.33 13.82 -2.14
C SER A 53 -26.56 14.55 -3.47
N SER A 54 -27.49 15.51 -3.47
CA SER A 54 -27.99 16.18 -4.69
C SER A 54 -26.93 17.03 -5.44
N SER A 55 -25.84 17.43 -4.79
CA SER A 55 -24.74 18.23 -5.36
C SER A 55 -23.71 17.41 -6.13
N MET A 56 -23.69 16.08 -5.94
CA MET A 56 -22.51 15.27 -6.25
C MET A 56 -22.40 14.78 -7.69
N LYS A 57 -23.45 14.91 -8.51
CA LYS A 57 -23.51 14.24 -9.82
C LYS A 57 -22.36 14.62 -10.76
N GLN A 58 -22.02 15.90 -10.84
CA GLN A 58 -20.93 16.36 -11.70
C GLN A 58 -19.57 15.81 -11.23
N HIS A 59 -19.33 15.80 -9.92
CA HIS A 59 -18.10 15.28 -9.33
C HIS A 59 -17.96 13.76 -9.51
N GLN A 60 -19.06 13.02 -9.39
CA GLN A 60 -19.11 11.59 -9.73
C GLN A 60 -18.73 11.36 -11.21
N ASP A 61 -19.28 12.16 -12.12
CA ASP A 61 -18.97 12.04 -13.55
C ASP A 61 -17.49 12.34 -13.85
N ASP A 62 -16.93 13.37 -13.23
CA ASP A 62 -15.52 13.74 -13.41
C ASP A 62 -14.57 12.68 -12.84
N LEU A 63 -14.89 12.12 -11.67
CA LEU A 63 -14.15 10.98 -11.11
C LEU A 63 -14.21 9.77 -12.05
N SER A 64 -15.41 9.43 -12.54
CA SER A 64 -15.64 8.26 -13.40
C SER A 64 -14.79 8.27 -14.67
N LYS A 65 -14.49 9.47 -15.21
CA LYS A 65 -13.67 9.65 -16.43
C LYS A 65 -12.20 9.28 -16.21
N GLN A 66 -11.70 9.30 -14.97
CA GLN A 66 -10.29 9.00 -14.64
C GLN A 66 -10.02 7.51 -14.42
N ILE A 67 -11.07 6.72 -14.21
CA ILE A 67 -10.98 5.29 -13.88
C ILE A 67 -10.30 4.45 -14.97
N PRO A 68 -10.53 4.69 -16.28
CA PRO A 68 -9.80 3.95 -17.32
C PRO A 68 -8.28 4.06 -17.22
N ASP A 69 -7.74 5.25 -16.93
CA ASP A 69 -6.29 5.45 -16.77
C ASP A 69 -5.75 4.75 -15.51
N MET A 70 -6.49 4.87 -14.39
CA MET A 70 -6.15 4.16 -13.16
C MET A 70 -6.09 2.64 -13.38
N VAL A 71 -7.13 2.07 -14.00
CA VAL A 71 -7.21 0.62 -14.31
C VAL A 71 -6.09 0.20 -15.27
N ALA A 72 -5.84 0.97 -16.33
CA ALA A 72 -4.76 0.69 -17.26
C ALA A 72 -3.39 0.66 -16.56
N LYS A 73 -3.15 1.61 -15.65
CA LYS A 73 -1.90 1.65 -14.90
C LYS A 73 -1.75 0.50 -13.91
N LEU A 74 -2.81 0.17 -13.15
CA LEU A 74 -2.80 -0.98 -12.23
C LEU A 74 -2.56 -2.30 -12.99
N ASN A 75 -3.17 -2.47 -14.16
CA ASN A 75 -2.96 -3.63 -15.02
C ASN A 75 -1.52 -3.68 -15.57
N SER A 76 -0.93 -2.54 -15.96
CA SER A 76 0.46 -2.49 -16.44
C SER A 76 1.48 -2.96 -15.39
N LEU A 77 1.14 -2.79 -14.10
CA LEU A 77 1.94 -3.24 -12.97
C LEU A 77 1.59 -4.68 -12.52
N LYS A 78 0.61 -5.32 -13.18
CA LYS A 78 0.07 -6.64 -12.82
C LYS A 78 -0.47 -6.70 -11.39
N MET A 79 -1.13 -5.63 -10.97
CA MET A 79 -1.76 -5.58 -9.64
C MET A 79 -2.95 -6.54 -9.55
N ASP A 80 -3.05 -7.23 -8.41
CA ASP A 80 -4.19 -8.07 -8.06
C ASP A 80 -5.16 -7.23 -7.22
N TYR A 81 -6.07 -6.51 -7.89
CA TYR A 81 -6.97 -5.59 -7.21
C TYR A 81 -8.43 -6.04 -7.20
N HIS A 82 -9.11 -5.74 -6.11
CA HIS A 82 -10.57 -5.71 -6.02
C HIS A 82 -11.03 -4.25 -5.89
N MET A 83 -12.13 -3.88 -6.53
CA MET A 83 -12.75 -2.56 -6.39
C MET A 83 -14.23 -2.69 -6.05
N ALA A 84 -14.67 -1.98 -5.02
CA ALA A 84 -16.06 -1.90 -4.62
C ALA A 84 -16.48 -0.45 -4.38
N VAL A 85 -17.78 -0.20 -4.43
CA VAL A 85 -18.38 1.12 -4.20
C VAL A 85 -19.43 0.98 -3.12
N VAL A 86 -19.51 1.96 -2.23
CA VAL A 86 -20.58 2.12 -1.25
C VAL A 86 -21.03 3.58 -1.26
N THR A 87 -22.30 3.87 -0.98
CA THR A 87 -22.82 5.25 -0.95
C THR A 87 -22.93 5.80 0.47
N SER A 88 -23.07 7.12 0.63
CA SER A 88 -23.21 7.79 1.92
C SER A 88 -24.63 7.71 2.52
N SER A 89 -25.64 7.39 1.71
CA SER A 89 -27.05 7.39 2.12
C SER A 89 -27.45 6.19 2.99
N MET A 90 -27.22 6.30 4.30
CA MET A 90 -27.65 5.31 5.31
C MET A 90 -29.11 5.48 5.79
N GLY A 91 -29.85 6.45 5.24
CA GLY A 91 -31.23 6.74 5.62
C GLY A 91 -31.98 7.50 4.53
N GLY A 92 -33.06 8.19 4.88
CA GLY A 92 -33.90 8.89 3.91
C GLY A 92 -34.88 7.96 3.19
N THR A 93 -35.40 8.40 2.05
CA THR A 93 -36.42 7.68 1.27
C THR A 93 -35.83 6.50 0.50
N ASN A 94 -34.55 6.57 0.11
CA ASN A 94 -33.84 5.53 -0.64
C ASN A 94 -32.45 5.27 0.00
N PRO A 95 -32.36 4.57 1.13
CA PRO A 95 -31.08 4.23 1.74
C PRO A 95 -30.35 3.18 0.88
N THR A 96 -29.27 3.59 0.22
CA THR A 96 -28.43 2.72 -0.61
C THR A 96 -27.08 2.40 0.02
N GLY A 97 -26.75 3.05 1.15
CA GLY A 97 -25.54 2.81 1.92
C GLY A 97 -25.60 1.50 2.73
N GLY A 98 -24.46 1.11 3.30
CA GLY A 98 -24.31 -0.08 4.13
C GLY A 98 -24.21 -1.38 3.33
N HIS A 99 -24.25 -1.29 2.00
CA HIS A 99 -24.10 -2.42 1.09
C HIS A 99 -23.23 -2.03 -0.12
N LEU A 100 -22.38 -2.96 -0.57
CA LEU A 100 -21.59 -2.76 -1.78
C LEU A 100 -22.48 -2.72 -3.02
N MET A 101 -22.24 -1.74 -3.87
CA MET A 101 -23.05 -1.44 -5.05
C MET A 101 -22.82 -2.44 -6.20
N GLY A 102 -23.91 -2.72 -6.90
CA GLY A 102 -23.91 -3.56 -8.11
C GLY A 102 -23.78 -5.06 -7.85
N ALA A 103 -23.87 -5.83 -8.94
CA ALA A 103 -23.64 -7.27 -8.98
C ALA A 103 -22.60 -7.58 -10.07
N PRO A 104 -21.52 -8.34 -9.80
CA PRO A 104 -21.08 -8.80 -8.47
C PRO A 104 -20.75 -7.63 -7.52
N ARG A 105 -20.71 -7.87 -6.21
CA ARG A 105 -20.55 -6.80 -5.18
C ARG A 105 -19.24 -6.02 -5.27
N TYR A 106 -18.21 -6.63 -5.83
CA TYR A 106 -16.95 -5.99 -6.17
C TYR A 106 -16.49 -6.50 -7.54
N LEU A 107 -15.65 -5.72 -8.20
CA LEU A 107 -15.01 -6.09 -9.46
C LEU A 107 -13.54 -6.42 -9.20
N THR A 108 -12.95 -7.28 -10.02
CA THR A 108 -11.55 -7.72 -9.89
C THR A 108 -10.74 -7.33 -11.11
N SER A 109 -9.41 -7.39 -11.00
CA SER A 109 -8.50 -7.20 -12.16
C SER A 109 -8.78 -8.15 -13.33
N GLY A 110 -9.38 -9.33 -13.07
CA GLY A 110 -9.81 -10.29 -14.09
C GLY A 110 -11.22 -10.06 -14.63
N THR A 111 -11.94 -9.04 -14.18
CA THR A 111 -13.31 -8.76 -14.64
C THR A 111 -13.30 -8.25 -16.08
N ALA A 112 -14.07 -8.88 -16.97
CA ALA A 112 -14.23 -8.41 -18.34
C ALA A 112 -14.82 -6.99 -18.36
N ASN A 113 -14.27 -6.10 -19.20
CA ASN A 113 -14.67 -4.69 -19.26
C ASN A 113 -14.58 -3.93 -17.92
N MET A 114 -13.64 -4.33 -17.04
CA MET A 114 -13.43 -3.75 -15.70
C MET A 114 -13.53 -2.22 -15.67
N ALA A 115 -12.79 -1.52 -16.54
CA ALA A 115 -12.77 -0.05 -16.57
C ALA A 115 -14.17 0.56 -16.83
N THR A 116 -14.92 0.00 -17.79
CA THR A 116 -16.26 0.48 -18.12
C THR A 116 -17.24 0.19 -16.99
N LEU A 117 -17.24 -1.03 -16.46
CA LEU A 117 -18.14 -1.41 -15.36
C LEU A 117 -17.87 -0.59 -14.10
N MET A 118 -16.59 -0.32 -13.79
CA MET A 118 -16.22 0.48 -12.63
C MET A 118 -16.58 1.95 -12.81
N LYS A 119 -16.37 2.51 -14.01
CA LYS A 119 -16.81 3.85 -14.38
C LYS A 119 -18.31 4.02 -14.13
N ASP A 120 -19.12 3.11 -14.66
CA ASP A 120 -20.57 3.17 -14.51
C ASP A 120 -21.01 3.01 -13.04
N ARG A 121 -20.31 2.17 -12.27
CA ARG A 121 -20.61 1.92 -10.85
C ARG A 121 -20.30 3.10 -9.93
N LEU A 122 -19.41 4.01 -10.33
CA LEU A 122 -19.09 5.23 -9.57
C LEU A 122 -20.10 6.36 -9.79
N VAL A 123 -20.91 6.29 -10.84
CA VAL A 123 -22.02 7.23 -11.05
C VAL A 123 -23.24 6.72 -10.28
N VAL A 124 -23.18 6.86 -8.95
CA VAL A 124 -24.15 6.30 -8.01
C VAL A 124 -25.49 7.06 -7.98
N GLY A 125 -25.55 8.25 -8.60
CA GLY A 125 -26.73 9.11 -8.62
C GLY A 125 -26.75 10.10 -7.47
N GLN A 126 -27.87 10.83 -7.34
CA GLN A 126 -28.00 12.00 -6.47
C GLN A 126 -29.27 11.97 -5.59
N ASP A 127 -29.92 10.80 -5.52
CA ASP A 127 -31.16 10.58 -4.76
C ASP A 127 -30.91 10.14 -3.31
N GLY A 128 -29.68 10.33 -2.83
CA GLY A 128 -29.26 10.02 -1.47
C GLY A 128 -29.80 11.01 -0.44
N SER A 129 -29.60 10.67 0.84
CA SER A 129 -29.93 11.55 1.96
C SER A 129 -28.93 12.70 2.07
N ASP A 130 -29.40 13.91 2.38
CA ASP A 130 -28.59 15.08 2.82
C ASP A 130 -28.01 14.92 4.25
N LEU A 131 -27.88 13.66 4.71
CA LEU A 131 -27.23 13.28 5.96
C LEU A 131 -26.21 12.23 5.55
N GLU A 132 -25.13 12.68 4.94
CA GLU A 132 -24.17 11.80 4.30
C GLU A 132 -23.29 11.11 5.35
N ARG A 133 -23.52 9.81 5.49
CA ARG A 133 -22.91 8.94 6.51
C ARG A 133 -22.04 7.88 5.83
N GLY A 134 -21.12 8.37 5.00
CA GLY A 134 -20.18 7.54 4.23
C GLY A 134 -19.31 6.66 5.12
N LEU A 135 -18.86 7.15 6.27
CA LEU A 135 -18.01 6.39 7.19
C LEU A 135 -18.80 5.29 7.93
N MET A 136 -20.05 5.56 8.33
CA MET A 136 -20.94 4.51 8.85
C MET A 136 -21.22 3.43 7.80
N SER A 137 -21.39 3.86 6.53
CA SER A 137 -21.61 2.97 5.39
C SER A 137 -20.39 2.09 5.11
N MET A 138 -19.19 2.68 5.15
CA MET A 138 -17.90 1.98 5.08
C MET A 138 -17.76 0.96 6.20
N GLU A 139 -18.00 1.35 7.45
CA GLU A 139 -17.92 0.46 8.61
C GLU A 139 -18.84 -0.76 8.46
N ALA A 140 -20.08 -0.54 8.00
CA ALA A 140 -21.03 -1.62 7.78
C ALA A 140 -20.51 -2.65 6.75
N VAL A 141 -19.99 -2.19 5.60
CA VAL A 141 -19.50 -3.10 4.55
C VAL A 141 -18.16 -3.75 4.88
N LEU A 142 -17.35 -3.16 5.77
CA LEU A 142 -16.09 -3.74 6.23
C LEU A 142 -16.27 -4.68 7.43
N SER A 143 -17.45 -4.71 8.05
CA SER A 143 -17.73 -5.58 9.20
C SER A 143 -17.53 -7.07 8.88
N SER A 144 -17.12 -7.84 9.88
CA SER A 144 -16.89 -9.27 9.74
C SER A 144 -18.16 -10.04 9.30
N SER A 145 -19.33 -9.62 9.76
CA SER A 145 -20.61 -10.21 9.35
C SER A 145 -20.92 -9.94 7.88
N TYR A 146 -20.66 -8.74 7.38
CA TYR A 146 -20.85 -8.40 5.97
C TYR A 146 -19.86 -9.17 5.09
N GLN A 147 -18.58 -9.17 5.47
CA GLN A 147 -17.51 -9.88 4.75
C GLN A 147 -17.66 -11.40 4.78
N ALA A 148 -18.33 -11.98 5.80
CA ALA A 148 -18.67 -13.40 5.81
C ALA A 148 -19.79 -13.77 4.81
N ASN A 149 -20.57 -12.78 4.35
CA ASN A 149 -21.77 -12.98 3.53
C ASN A 149 -21.71 -12.18 2.23
N GLU A 150 -22.40 -11.05 2.14
CA GLU A 150 -22.54 -10.26 0.90
C GLU A 150 -21.20 -9.75 0.35
N GLY A 151 -20.29 -9.36 1.23
CA GLY A 151 -18.97 -8.85 0.87
C GLY A 151 -17.92 -9.92 0.62
N LYS A 152 -18.25 -11.21 0.73
CA LYS A 152 -17.27 -12.29 0.75
C LYS A 152 -16.31 -12.24 -0.43
N GLY A 153 -15.03 -12.13 -0.09
CA GLY A 153 -13.92 -12.06 -1.03
C GLY A 153 -13.46 -10.64 -1.38
N PHE A 154 -14.19 -9.59 -0.97
CA PHE A 154 -13.74 -8.22 -1.16
C PHE A 154 -12.53 -7.89 -0.29
N LEU A 155 -12.67 -7.99 1.05
CA LEU A 155 -11.63 -7.62 2.01
C LEU A 155 -10.68 -8.81 2.26
N ARG A 156 -9.50 -8.77 1.64
CA ARG A 156 -8.47 -9.82 1.75
C ARG A 156 -7.46 -9.46 2.83
N ASP A 157 -7.11 -10.44 3.67
CA ASP A 157 -6.19 -10.25 4.79
C ASP A 157 -4.81 -9.78 4.33
N ASP A 158 -4.34 -10.32 3.21
CA ASP A 158 -3.03 -10.04 2.63
C ASP A 158 -3.04 -8.93 1.57
N ALA A 159 -4.11 -8.15 1.42
CA ALA A 159 -4.14 -6.99 0.53
C ALA A 159 -3.98 -5.66 1.28
N LEU A 160 -3.48 -4.61 0.62
CA LEU A 160 -3.62 -3.24 1.12
C LEU A 160 -5.08 -2.78 0.95
N LEU A 161 -5.75 -2.38 2.03
CA LEU A 161 -7.06 -1.72 1.93
C LEU A 161 -6.87 -0.24 1.60
N VAL A 162 -7.43 0.22 0.49
CA VAL A 162 -7.40 1.61 0.05
C VAL A 162 -8.82 2.15 0.10
N VAL A 163 -9.11 3.02 1.06
CA VAL A 163 -10.39 3.72 1.11
C VAL A 163 -10.25 5.06 0.40
N ILE A 164 -11.20 5.40 -0.46
CA ILE A 164 -11.25 6.67 -1.18
C ILE A 164 -12.64 7.26 -0.99
N ALA A 165 -12.73 8.37 -0.24
CA ALA A 165 -13.97 9.10 -0.08
C ALA A 165 -14.04 10.26 -1.09
N LEU A 166 -15.18 10.37 -1.78
CA LEU A 166 -15.57 11.54 -2.58
C LEU A 166 -16.79 12.18 -1.93
N SER A 167 -16.65 13.41 -1.41
CA SER A 167 -17.75 14.19 -0.82
C SER A 167 -17.41 15.67 -0.87
N ASP A 168 -18.43 16.52 -0.98
CA ASP A 168 -18.30 17.97 -0.90
C ASP A 168 -18.52 18.55 0.51
N GLU A 169 -18.69 17.70 1.52
CA GLU A 169 -18.83 18.10 2.92
C GLU A 169 -18.20 17.12 3.92
N ASP A 170 -18.41 17.34 5.22
CA ASP A 170 -17.96 16.41 6.26
C ASP A 170 -18.96 15.29 6.53
N ASP A 171 -18.43 14.16 6.98
CA ASP A 171 -19.24 13.00 7.30
C ASP A 171 -20.16 13.26 8.51
N LYS A 172 -21.45 12.95 8.36
CA LYS A 172 -22.49 13.16 9.38
C LYS A 172 -22.72 11.93 10.27
N SER A 173 -21.83 10.94 10.24
CA SER A 173 -21.97 9.74 11.08
C SER A 173 -21.78 10.12 12.55
N LYS A 174 -22.73 9.73 13.40
CA LYS A 174 -22.71 10.08 14.82
C LYS A 174 -21.63 9.28 15.54
N SER A 175 -20.50 9.92 15.82
CA SER A 175 -19.44 9.38 16.67
C SER A 175 -18.73 10.49 17.44
N SER A 176 -18.37 10.24 18.70
CA SER A 176 -17.51 11.16 19.46
C SER A 176 -16.06 10.93 19.04
N GLY A 177 -15.35 11.97 18.62
CA GLY A 177 -13.96 11.84 18.17
C GLY A 177 -13.85 10.96 16.91
N ALA A 178 -14.63 11.30 15.88
CA ALA A 178 -14.85 10.50 14.68
C ALA A 178 -13.55 9.97 14.03
N VAL A 179 -12.51 10.80 13.92
CA VAL A 179 -11.22 10.38 13.36
C VAL A 179 -10.63 9.19 14.13
N ASN A 180 -10.60 9.26 15.47
CA ASN A 180 -10.08 8.17 16.30
C ASN A 180 -10.99 6.94 16.24
N TYR A 181 -12.30 7.14 16.24
CA TYR A 181 -13.27 6.05 16.14
C TYR A 181 -13.05 5.25 14.84
N TYR A 182 -13.04 5.92 13.68
CA TYR A 182 -12.89 5.25 12.39
C TYR A 182 -11.46 4.74 12.14
N THR A 183 -10.44 5.37 12.73
CA THR A 183 -9.09 4.79 12.76
C THR A 183 -9.10 3.44 13.48
N ASN A 184 -9.75 3.33 14.63
CA ASN A 184 -9.86 2.07 15.37
C ASN A 184 -10.68 1.02 14.61
N VAL A 185 -11.75 1.44 13.91
CA VAL A 185 -12.50 0.54 13.01
C VAL A 185 -11.56 -0.04 11.95
N LEU A 186 -10.80 0.80 11.25
CA LEU A 186 -9.88 0.37 10.20
C LEU A 186 -8.73 -0.48 10.74
N ASP A 187 -8.14 -0.12 11.89
CA ASP A 187 -7.13 -0.90 12.60
C ASP A 187 -7.69 -2.28 13.06
N SER A 188 -9.00 -2.39 13.32
CA SER A 188 -9.62 -3.66 13.71
C SER A 188 -9.90 -4.62 12.55
N VAL A 189 -10.10 -4.10 11.34
CA VAL A 189 -10.39 -4.93 10.15
C VAL A 189 -9.13 -5.31 9.37
N LYS A 190 -8.01 -4.64 9.63
CA LYS A 190 -6.74 -4.84 8.92
C LYS A 190 -5.58 -4.96 9.89
N THR A 191 -5.01 -6.17 9.96
CA THR A 191 -3.82 -6.43 10.78
C THR A 191 -2.62 -5.66 10.20
N PRO A 192 -1.84 -4.92 11.01
CA PRO A 192 -0.63 -4.26 10.53
C PRO A 192 0.32 -5.22 9.81
N TRP A 193 1.11 -4.70 8.90
CA TRP A 193 2.19 -5.44 8.28
C TRP A 193 3.25 -5.84 9.30
N VAL A 194 4.15 -6.77 8.93
CA VAL A 194 5.20 -7.29 9.82
C VAL A 194 6.12 -6.18 10.35
N ASP A 195 6.28 -5.10 9.60
CA ASP A 195 7.05 -3.91 10.00
C ASP A 195 6.29 -2.95 10.94
N GLY A 196 5.06 -3.30 11.33
CA GLY A 196 4.18 -2.50 12.16
C GLY A 196 3.43 -1.39 11.41
N SER A 197 3.66 -1.22 10.11
CA SER A 197 2.92 -0.24 9.32
C SER A 197 1.48 -0.68 9.07
N ARG A 198 0.57 0.29 8.93
CA ARG A 198 -0.84 0.01 8.64
C ARG A 198 -1.00 -0.66 7.28
N SER A 199 -1.84 -1.69 7.22
CA SER A 199 -2.26 -2.35 5.97
C SER A 199 -3.54 -1.76 5.38
N TRP A 200 -3.82 -0.50 5.73
CA TRP A 200 -4.87 0.32 5.13
C TRP A 200 -4.40 1.77 4.95
N VAL A 201 -4.98 2.46 3.98
CA VAL A 201 -4.79 3.89 3.73
C VAL A 201 -6.11 4.55 3.35
N PHE A 202 -6.35 5.75 3.86
CA PHE A 202 -7.54 6.53 3.58
C PHE A 202 -7.19 7.74 2.72
N ASN A 203 -7.93 7.97 1.65
CA ASN A 203 -7.73 9.11 0.75
C ASN A 203 -9.03 9.89 0.63
N PHE A 204 -8.92 11.20 0.45
CA PHE A 204 -10.07 12.08 0.37
C PHE A 204 -9.99 12.99 -0.86
N ILE A 205 -11.05 12.98 -1.65
CA ILE A 205 -11.31 13.97 -2.70
C ILE A 205 -12.51 14.78 -2.24
N GLY A 206 -12.29 16.05 -1.89
CA GLY A 206 -13.35 16.86 -1.29
C GLY A 206 -12.98 18.30 -1.08
N VAL A 207 -13.81 19.01 -0.31
CA VAL A 207 -13.50 20.38 0.12
C VAL A 207 -12.49 20.31 1.26
N LEU A 208 -11.29 20.87 1.04
CA LEU A 208 -10.17 20.74 1.99
C LEU A 208 -10.13 21.85 3.05
N SER A 209 -10.78 22.99 2.79
CA SER A 209 -10.87 24.13 3.70
C SER A 209 -12.01 25.06 3.30
N VAL A 210 -12.70 25.60 4.29
CA VAL A 210 -13.74 26.63 4.10
C VAL A 210 -13.18 28.00 3.69
N THR A 211 -11.87 28.22 3.84
CA THR A 211 -11.18 29.43 3.37
C THR A 211 -10.72 29.35 1.93
N SER A 212 -10.89 28.19 1.28
CA SER A 212 -10.54 28.00 -0.13
C SER A 212 -11.62 28.57 -1.06
N GLN A 213 -11.29 28.78 -2.33
CA GLN A 213 -12.26 29.11 -3.38
C GLN A 213 -13.11 27.90 -3.81
N CYS A 214 -12.90 26.72 -3.20
CA CYS A 214 -13.65 25.53 -3.56
C CYS A 214 -15.06 25.61 -2.99
N LYS A 215 -16.01 25.90 -3.88
CA LYS A 215 -17.45 25.93 -3.63
C LYS A 215 -18.10 24.88 -4.53
N THR A 216 -19.06 24.13 -4.01
CA THR A 216 -19.69 23.04 -4.77
C THR A 216 -21.09 23.41 -5.22
N PHE A 217 -22.06 23.44 -4.30
CA PHE A 217 -23.45 23.74 -4.63
C PHE A 217 -23.89 25.11 -4.12
N ASN A 218 -24.36 26.01 -5.00
CA ASN A 218 -24.86 27.34 -4.63
C ASN A 218 -23.92 28.13 -3.68
N ASP A 219 -22.61 28.18 -3.99
CA ASP A 219 -21.56 28.81 -3.16
C ASP A 219 -21.37 28.21 -1.75
N TYR A 220 -21.96 27.04 -1.49
CA TYR A 220 -21.74 26.26 -0.28
C TYR A 220 -20.30 25.72 -0.23
N ALA A 221 -19.76 25.68 0.99
CA ALA A 221 -18.52 24.98 1.29
C ALA A 221 -18.54 24.50 2.73
N GLU A 222 -18.33 23.20 2.90
CA GLU A 222 -18.05 22.58 4.19
C GLU A 222 -16.81 21.70 4.00
N ALA A 223 -15.79 21.89 4.85
CA ALA A 223 -14.60 21.06 4.74
C ALA A 223 -14.86 19.67 5.32
N GLY A 224 -14.41 18.62 4.62
CA GLY A 224 -14.53 17.24 5.09
C GLY A 224 -13.53 16.90 6.19
N THR A 225 -13.63 17.56 7.35
CA THR A 225 -12.61 17.54 8.40
C THR A 225 -12.30 16.15 8.94
N THR A 226 -13.30 15.28 9.04
CA THR A 226 -13.13 13.90 9.49
C THR A 226 -12.37 13.07 8.46
N PHE A 227 -12.73 13.21 7.17
CA PHE A 227 -12.01 12.54 6.07
C PHE A 227 -10.55 13.01 5.97
N ILE A 228 -10.31 14.31 6.12
CA ILE A 228 -8.98 14.92 6.17
C ILE A 228 -8.16 14.29 7.31
N GLY A 229 -8.74 14.18 8.51
CA GLY A 229 -8.07 13.57 9.66
C GLY A 229 -7.72 12.10 9.47
N LEU A 230 -8.56 11.31 8.80
CA LEU A 230 -8.28 9.91 8.46
C LEU A 230 -7.17 9.79 7.41
N ALA A 231 -7.19 10.67 6.40
CA ALA A 231 -6.12 10.75 5.42
C ALA A 231 -4.78 11.12 6.07
N ASP A 232 -4.76 12.09 6.99
CA ASP A 232 -3.55 12.45 7.75
C ASP A 232 -3.06 11.30 8.65
N THR A 233 -3.97 10.62 9.35
CA THR A 233 -3.63 9.51 10.27
C THR A 233 -3.01 8.32 9.55
N SER A 234 -3.46 8.04 8.32
CA SER A 234 -2.96 6.93 7.50
C SER A 234 -1.86 7.34 6.51
N GLY A 235 -1.58 8.64 6.39
CA GLY A 235 -0.69 9.21 5.40
C GLY A 235 -1.19 9.10 3.96
N GLY A 236 -2.50 8.98 3.74
CA GLY A 236 -3.08 9.01 2.39
C GLY A 236 -3.18 10.41 1.80
N THR A 237 -3.81 10.51 0.62
CA THR A 237 -3.88 11.79 -0.11
C THR A 237 -5.13 12.59 0.24
N LYS A 238 -5.03 13.90 0.03
CA LYS A 238 -6.11 14.87 0.18
C LYS A 238 -6.08 15.77 -1.04
N ASP A 239 -7.13 15.72 -1.83
CA ASP A 239 -7.19 16.43 -3.11
C ASP A 239 -8.52 17.20 -3.21
N SER A 240 -8.48 18.36 -3.87
CA SER A 240 -9.65 19.22 -3.98
C SER A 240 -10.65 18.69 -5.01
N ILE A 241 -11.91 18.54 -4.59
CA ILE A 241 -13.02 18.16 -5.47
C ILE A 241 -13.34 19.22 -6.54
N CYS A 242 -12.92 20.47 -6.32
CA CYS A 242 -13.09 21.56 -7.28
C CYS A 242 -12.00 21.60 -8.36
N SER A 243 -11.10 20.61 -8.42
CA SER A 243 -10.21 20.46 -9.57
C SER A 243 -11.02 20.05 -10.80
N SER A 244 -10.70 20.63 -11.96
CA SER A 244 -11.59 20.64 -13.14
C SER A 244 -11.94 19.26 -13.72
N ASP A 245 -11.11 18.24 -13.47
CA ASP A 245 -11.33 16.89 -14.00
C ASP A 245 -10.95 15.76 -13.02
N LEU A 246 -10.53 16.09 -11.79
CA LEU A 246 -10.03 15.15 -10.78
C LEU A 246 -8.84 14.25 -11.23
N SER A 247 -8.21 14.54 -12.37
CA SER A 247 -7.12 13.72 -12.91
C SER A 247 -5.90 13.67 -11.98
N SER A 248 -5.51 14.83 -11.43
CA SER A 248 -4.45 14.94 -10.43
C SER A 248 -4.78 14.18 -9.15
N ALA A 249 -6.04 14.24 -8.69
CA ALA A 249 -6.47 13.55 -7.48
C ALA A 249 -6.33 12.02 -7.63
N VAL A 250 -6.88 11.46 -8.70
CA VAL A 250 -6.77 10.02 -9.00
C VAL A 250 -5.31 9.62 -9.28
N GLY A 251 -4.55 10.48 -9.95
CA GLY A 251 -3.12 10.30 -10.19
C GLY A 251 -2.31 10.22 -8.89
N ASN A 252 -2.59 11.09 -7.92
CA ASN A 252 -1.95 11.13 -6.60
C ASN A 252 -2.29 9.88 -5.78
N ILE A 253 -3.58 9.50 -5.73
CA ILE A 253 -4.03 8.27 -5.05
C ILE A 253 -3.32 7.07 -5.65
N ARG A 254 -3.34 6.93 -6.97
CA ARG A 254 -2.67 5.82 -7.68
C ARG A 254 -1.17 5.79 -7.36
N ALA A 255 -0.50 6.94 -7.40
CA ALA A 255 0.92 7.02 -7.04
C ALA A 255 1.15 6.61 -5.59
N ARG A 256 0.26 7.00 -4.67
CA ARG A 256 0.33 6.62 -3.26
C ARG A 256 0.11 5.14 -3.04
N ILE A 257 -0.86 4.52 -3.73
CA ILE A 257 -1.06 3.07 -3.72
C ILE A 257 0.26 2.42 -4.13
N VAL A 258 0.72 2.69 -5.36
CA VAL A 258 1.96 2.13 -5.92
C VAL A 258 3.14 2.32 -4.97
N GLN A 259 3.28 3.49 -4.36
CA GLN A 259 4.33 3.76 -3.39
C GLN A 259 4.25 2.83 -2.17
N ILE A 260 3.09 2.71 -1.52
CA ILE A 260 2.93 1.88 -0.31
C ILE A 260 3.25 0.42 -0.64
N ILE A 261 2.70 -0.08 -1.75
CA ILE A 261 2.92 -1.46 -2.10
C ILE A 261 4.39 -1.68 -2.52
N THR A 262 5.00 -0.80 -3.35
CA THR A 262 6.37 -0.92 -3.92
C THR A 262 7.52 -0.62 -2.98
N ASP A 263 7.27 0.05 -1.85
CA ASP A 263 8.28 0.32 -0.85
C ASP A 263 8.83 -0.98 -0.25
N TYR A 264 10.11 -1.25 -0.48
CA TYR A 264 10.80 -2.42 0.06
C TYR A 264 11.33 -2.11 1.47
N LYS A 265 10.60 -2.57 2.48
CA LYS A 265 10.92 -2.37 3.90
C LYS A 265 12.13 -3.20 4.30
N LEU A 266 13.11 -2.55 4.91
CA LEU A 266 14.32 -3.21 5.42
C LEU A 266 14.09 -3.61 6.89
N THR A 267 14.57 -4.78 7.29
CA THR A 267 14.49 -5.21 8.70
C THR A 267 15.41 -4.43 9.61
N ASP A 268 16.57 -4.00 9.12
CA ASP A 268 17.60 -3.29 9.88
C ASP A 268 17.89 -1.95 9.23
N THR A 269 18.38 -0.99 10.02
CA THR A 269 18.85 0.28 9.46
C THR A 269 20.12 0.03 8.64
N PRO A 270 20.15 0.34 7.34
CA PRO A 270 21.29 0.05 6.47
C PRO A 270 22.41 1.09 6.62
N ASN A 271 23.65 0.68 6.37
CA ASN A 271 24.67 1.57 5.84
C ASN A 271 24.30 1.90 4.39
N VAL A 272 23.84 3.12 4.17
CA VAL A 272 23.24 3.58 2.90
C VAL A 272 24.18 3.38 1.71
N ASP A 273 25.49 3.57 1.89
CA ASP A 273 26.49 3.46 0.82
C ASP A 273 26.74 2.02 0.37
N THR A 274 26.23 1.04 1.13
CA THR A 274 26.37 -0.40 0.82
C THR A 274 25.11 -0.99 0.19
N ILE A 275 24.04 -0.21 0.04
CA ILE A 275 22.79 -0.69 -0.55
C ILE A 275 23.00 -0.98 -2.03
N VAL A 276 22.75 -2.22 -2.42
CA VAL A 276 22.68 -2.66 -3.82
C VAL A 276 21.29 -3.22 -4.08
N VAL A 277 20.64 -2.69 -5.11
CA VAL A 277 19.30 -3.09 -5.52
C VAL A 277 19.37 -3.74 -6.88
N THR A 278 18.77 -4.92 -6.99
CA THR A 278 18.60 -5.61 -8.27
C THR A 278 17.14 -5.94 -8.53
N ILE A 279 16.72 -5.80 -9.79
CA ILE A 279 15.41 -6.25 -10.29
C ILE A 279 15.67 -7.25 -11.41
N ASN A 280 15.15 -8.47 -11.28
CA ASN A 280 15.38 -9.58 -12.20
C ASN A 280 16.88 -9.82 -12.47
N GLY A 281 17.71 -9.65 -11.42
CA GLY A 281 19.16 -9.79 -11.48
C GLY A 281 19.92 -8.60 -12.07
N GLN A 282 19.23 -7.57 -12.58
CA GLN A 282 19.86 -6.35 -13.12
C GLN A 282 20.03 -5.30 -12.02
N VAL A 283 21.23 -4.73 -11.90
CA VAL A 283 21.52 -3.65 -10.94
C VAL A 283 20.76 -2.39 -11.36
N ILE A 284 20.01 -1.82 -10.43
CA ILE A 284 19.27 -0.57 -10.65
C ILE A 284 20.06 0.58 -10.05
N PRO A 285 20.26 1.70 -10.79
CA PRO A 285 20.97 2.85 -10.26
C PRO A 285 20.16 3.56 -9.17
N ARG A 286 20.86 4.15 -8.21
CA ARG A 286 20.24 5.05 -7.22
C ARG A 286 19.83 6.35 -7.93
N SER A 287 18.53 6.63 -7.99
CA SER A 287 17.95 7.80 -8.64
C SER A 287 16.52 8.00 -8.15
N SER A 288 16.18 9.24 -7.79
CA SER A 288 14.81 9.66 -7.46
C SER A 288 13.93 9.94 -8.69
N VAL A 289 14.44 9.69 -9.90
CA VAL A 289 13.69 9.86 -11.16
C VAL A 289 13.44 8.51 -11.84
N ASN A 290 14.49 7.74 -12.12
CA ASN A 290 14.41 6.43 -12.78
C ASN A 290 15.38 5.46 -12.09
N GLY A 291 15.01 4.94 -10.93
CA GLY A 291 15.88 4.13 -10.11
C GLY A 291 15.29 3.86 -8.73
N TRP A 292 16.13 3.86 -7.71
CA TRP A 292 15.70 3.75 -6.32
C TRP A 292 16.34 4.81 -5.42
N ASP A 293 15.75 5.04 -4.25
CA ASP A 293 16.41 5.76 -3.15
C ASP A 293 16.00 5.15 -1.80
N TYR A 294 16.80 5.41 -0.77
CA TYR A 294 16.50 5.00 0.61
C TYR A 294 15.70 6.09 1.33
N ILE A 295 14.62 5.70 1.99
CA ILE A 295 13.71 6.57 2.75
C ILE A 295 13.89 6.28 4.25
N PRO A 296 14.68 7.11 4.98
CA PRO A 296 15.04 6.82 6.37
C PRO A 296 13.86 6.79 7.33
N SER A 297 12.84 7.62 7.10
CA SER A 297 11.68 7.75 7.98
C SER A 297 10.83 6.49 8.11
N ILE A 298 10.95 5.58 7.14
CA ILE A 298 10.18 4.33 7.08
C ILE A 298 11.08 3.11 6.84
N ASN A 299 12.40 3.28 7.00
CA ASN A 299 13.45 2.29 6.75
C ASN A 299 13.21 1.47 5.47
N ALA A 300 13.04 2.13 4.32
CA ALA A 300 12.65 1.46 3.08
C ALA A 300 13.45 1.89 1.86
N VAL A 301 13.61 1.00 0.89
CA VAL A 301 14.01 1.34 -0.47
C VAL A 301 12.76 1.63 -1.29
N ARG A 302 12.70 2.82 -1.90
CA ARG A 302 11.62 3.26 -2.79
C ARG A 302 12.07 3.25 -4.24
N PHE A 303 11.18 2.81 -5.13
CA PHE A 303 11.43 2.78 -6.57
C PHE A 303 10.75 3.96 -7.28
N PHE A 304 11.39 4.45 -8.34
CA PHE A 304 10.95 5.62 -9.10
C PHE A 304 10.98 5.34 -10.61
N GLY A 305 10.05 5.97 -11.34
CA GLY A 305 10.00 5.96 -12.79
C GLY A 305 9.92 4.55 -13.38
N THR A 306 10.79 4.24 -14.35
CA THR A 306 10.82 2.93 -15.01
C THR A 306 11.32 1.79 -14.14
N ALA A 307 11.89 2.09 -12.97
CA ALA A 307 12.37 1.08 -12.02
C ALA A 307 11.29 0.60 -11.05
N VAL A 308 10.08 1.16 -11.09
CA VAL A 308 8.92 0.67 -10.32
C VAL A 308 8.61 -0.77 -10.76
N PRO A 309 8.77 -1.78 -9.88
CA PRO A 309 8.67 -3.18 -10.26
C PRO A 309 7.21 -3.59 -10.55
N ALA A 310 7.03 -4.46 -11.55
CA ALA A 310 5.79 -5.21 -11.70
C ALA A 310 5.68 -6.32 -10.64
N SER A 311 4.49 -6.86 -10.43
CA SER A 311 4.25 -7.86 -9.38
C SER A 311 5.05 -9.16 -9.50
N ASP A 312 5.50 -9.52 -10.71
CA ASP A 312 6.27 -10.72 -11.00
C ASP A 312 7.79 -10.48 -11.06
N SER A 313 8.23 -9.26 -10.76
CA SER A 313 9.65 -8.93 -10.68
C SER A 313 10.30 -9.54 -9.45
N SER A 314 11.47 -10.15 -9.63
CA SER A 314 12.34 -10.59 -8.54
C SER A 314 13.21 -9.43 -8.05
N ILE A 315 12.90 -8.89 -6.88
CA ILE A 315 13.66 -7.81 -6.25
C ILE A 315 14.61 -8.41 -5.21
N ARG A 316 15.87 -7.98 -5.22
CA ARG A 316 16.83 -8.27 -4.16
C ARG A 316 17.53 -6.99 -3.73
N VAL A 317 17.50 -6.75 -2.42
CA VAL A 317 18.21 -5.65 -1.78
C VAL A 317 19.23 -6.24 -0.83
N THR A 318 20.50 -5.89 -1.02
CA THR A 318 21.61 -6.28 -0.14
C THR A 318 22.23 -5.05 0.48
N TYR A 319 22.58 -5.11 1.76
CA TYR A 319 23.23 -4.02 2.48
C TYR A 319 23.97 -4.55 3.72
N LYS A 320 24.91 -3.76 4.24
CA LYS A 320 25.45 -3.95 5.58
C LYS A 320 24.63 -3.11 6.57
N PRO A 321 24.32 -3.61 7.79
CA PRO A 321 23.70 -2.78 8.83
C PRO A 321 24.56 -1.56 9.17
N ALA A 322 23.94 -0.45 9.57
CA ALA A 322 24.64 0.81 9.87
C ALA A 322 25.75 0.67 10.94
N GLY A 323 25.63 -0.31 11.84
CA GLY A 323 26.62 -0.61 12.88
C GLY A 323 27.65 -1.69 12.53
N ALA A 324 27.61 -2.26 11.32
CA ALA A 324 28.55 -3.30 10.91
C ALA A 324 29.84 -2.68 10.34
N SER A 325 30.97 -2.99 10.96
CA SER A 325 32.33 -2.67 10.50
C SER A 325 32.73 -3.48 9.27
#